data_AF-A0A2V9SWM9-F1
#
_entry.id   AF-A0A2V9SWM9-F1
#
_cell.length_a   1.000
_cell.length_b   1.000
_cell.length_c   1.000
_cell.angle_alpha   90.00
_cell.angle_beta   90.00
_cell.angle_gamma   90.00
#
_symmetry.space_group_name_H-M   'P 1'
#
loop_
_entity.id
_entity.type
_entity.pdbx_description
1 polymer ?
#
loop_
_entity_poly.entity_id
_entity_poly.type
_entity_poly.pdbx_seq_one_letter_code
_entity_poly.pdbx_strand_id
1 'polypeptide(L)'
;MLPQARLKTVRLINDLRMVAADAGKLADEMDFEFLLNRRRKLMSVGFSVESKRLHPACYDLLGTESRTAVFVAIAKEDMPQESWFLLGRAHTLDSGRPVLLSWTGTLFEYLMPALWMRSYSNTLLERSRVAAVRAQQAYARRKGVPWGISESAYFKLDETGNYQYHAFGLPHLAMRKDELNGLVISPYSTFLTLSVDPSGALENLRRMAKLGWFGSYGFYEAADYSSARRRFWRPTSKLVRCWMTHHQGMSLLALANFLKGNVVQRWFHSNRRVQATELLLHEKPVAHVRRKDMPRRAAA
;
A
#
# COMPACT_ATOMS: atom_id res chain seq x y z
N MET A 1 41.71 -21.71 5.32
CA MET A 1 40.35 -21.11 5.37
C MET A 1 39.78 -20.72 3.99
N LEU A 2 40.58 -20.33 2.99
CA LEU A 2 40.10 -19.89 1.67
C LEU A 2 39.37 -20.96 0.81
N PRO A 3 39.79 -22.24 0.76
CA PRO A 3 39.14 -23.24 -0.09
C PRO A 3 37.70 -23.59 0.35
N GLN A 4 37.48 -23.73 1.66
CA GLN A 4 36.15 -24.00 2.21
C GLN A 4 35.21 -22.80 2.03
N ALA A 5 35.72 -21.57 2.19
CA ALA A 5 34.94 -20.37 1.91
C ALA A 5 34.52 -20.33 0.44
N ARG A 6 35.44 -20.61 -0.50
CA ARG A 6 35.14 -20.69 -1.93
C ARG A 6 34.07 -21.74 -2.25
N LEU A 7 34.18 -22.94 -1.68
CA LEU A 7 33.18 -24.00 -1.86
C LEU A 7 31.80 -23.57 -1.36
N LYS A 8 31.73 -22.95 -0.17
CA LYS A 8 30.48 -22.41 0.39
C LYS A 8 29.88 -21.31 -0.49
N THR A 9 30.70 -20.40 -1.04
CA THR A 9 30.23 -19.35 -1.94
C THR A 9 29.69 -19.90 -3.24
N VAL A 10 30.37 -20.88 -3.86
CA VAL A 10 29.89 -21.54 -5.08
C VAL A 10 28.56 -22.23 -4.83
N ARG A 11 28.43 -22.95 -3.71
CA ARG A 11 27.16 -23.57 -3.31
C ARG A 11 26.05 -22.54 -3.13
N LEU A 12 26.30 -21.46 -2.40
CA LEU A 12 25.32 -20.39 -2.19
C LEU A 12 24.86 -19.77 -3.52
N ILE A 13 25.78 -19.53 -4.47
CA ILE A 13 25.42 -19.00 -5.80
C ILE A 13 24.50 -19.98 -6.54
N ASN A 14 24.79 -21.28 -6.49
CA ASN A 14 23.96 -22.29 -7.14
C ASN A 14 22.58 -22.39 -6.48
N ASP A 15 22.53 -22.40 -5.14
CA ASP A 15 21.28 -22.44 -4.38
C ASP A 15 20.40 -21.22 -4.70
N LEU A 16 20.98 -20.01 -4.73
CA LEU A 16 20.26 -18.79 -5.10
C LEU A 16 19.77 -18.80 -6.55
N ARG A 17 20.53 -19.38 -7.49
CA ARG A 17 20.10 -19.54 -8.88
C ARG A 17 18.93 -20.51 -9.01
N MET A 18 18.95 -21.63 -8.28
CA MET A 18 17.83 -22.57 -8.25
C MET A 18 16.57 -21.91 -7.69
N VAL A 19 16.68 -21.24 -6.54
CA VAL A 19 15.53 -20.52 -5.94
C VAL A 19 15.00 -19.44 -6.88
N ALA A 20 15.87 -18.70 -7.57
CA ALA A 20 15.45 -17.70 -8.55
C ALA A 20 14.73 -18.32 -9.76
N ALA A 21 15.19 -19.48 -10.25
CA ALA A 21 14.54 -20.20 -11.34
C ALA A 21 13.17 -20.73 -10.92
N ASP A 22 13.06 -21.33 -9.73
CA ASP A 22 11.79 -21.84 -9.19
C ASP A 22 10.79 -20.71 -8.96
N ALA A 23 11.23 -19.59 -8.38
CA ALA A 23 10.39 -18.40 -8.21
C ALA A 23 9.94 -17.81 -9.55
N GLY A 24 10.83 -17.79 -10.55
CA GLY A 24 10.51 -17.38 -11.92
C GLY A 24 9.45 -18.27 -12.55
N LYS A 25 9.59 -19.60 -12.40
CA LYS A 25 8.61 -20.58 -12.87
C LYS A 25 7.24 -20.36 -12.23
N LEU A 26 7.17 -20.22 -10.91
CA LEU A 26 5.92 -19.93 -10.21
C LEU A 26 5.28 -18.62 -10.68
N ALA A 27 6.09 -17.58 -10.93
CA ALA A 27 5.59 -16.31 -11.44
C ALA A 27 5.08 -16.42 -12.89
N ASP A 28 5.70 -17.26 -13.72
CA ASP A 28 5.28 -17.52 -15.09
C ASP A 28 4.01 -18.38 -15.16
N GLU A 29 3.88 -19.38 -14.28
CA GLU A 29 2.71 -20.27 -14.18
C GLU A 29 1.45 -19.59 -13.63
N MET A 30 1.60 -18.50 -12.88
CA MET A 30 0.45 -17.68 -12.47
C MET A 30 -0.25 -17.11 -13.71
N ASP A 31 -1.48 -17.56 -13.96
CA ASP A 31 -2.34 -17.11 -15.06
C ASP A 31 -3.28 -16.00 -14.58
N PHE A 32 -3.12 -14.76 -15.07
CA PHE A 32 -4.07 -13.68 -14.76
C PHE A 32 -5.27 -13.62 -15.71
N GLU A 33 -5.27 -14.34 -16.84
CA GLU A 33 -6.32 -14.28 -17.86
C GLU A 33 -7.66 -14.73 -17.30
N PHE A 34 -7.69 -15.78 -16.46
CA PHE A 34 -8.95 -16.25 -15.88
C PHE A 34 -9.61 -15.21 -14.94
N LEU A 35 -8.85 -14.26 -14.41
CA LEU A 35 -9.37 -13.15 -13.60
C LEU A 35 -9.87 -11.98 -14.46
N LEU A 36 -9.62 -11.96 -15.77
CA LEU A 36 -10.06 -10.90 -16.67
C LEU A 36 -11.57 -10.96 -16.90
N ASN A 37 -12.28 -9.93 -16.46
CA ASN A 37 -13.64 -9.69 -16.93
C ASN A 37 -13.58 -9.15 -18.37
N ARG A 38 -13.77 -10.02 -19.36
CA ARG A 38 -13.65 -9.68 -20.80
C ARG A 38 -14.55 -8.53 -21.25
N ARG A 39 -15.76 -8.40 -20.67
CA ARG A 39 -16.70 -7.32 -21.02
C ARG A 39 -16.20 -5.96 -20.52
N ARG A 40 -15.72 -5.91 -19.28
CA ARG A 40 -15.23 -4.66 -18.66
C ARG A 40 -13.77 -4.37 -18.98
N LYS A 41 -13.02 -5.37 -19.47
CA LYS A 41 -11.56 -5.37 -19.61
C LYS A 41 -10.86 -4.96 -18.30
N LEU A 42 -11.38 -5.41 -17.16
CA LEU A 42 -10.85 -5.14 -15.83
C LEU A 42 -10.64 -6.46 -15.08
N MET A 43 -9.72 -6.45 -14.12
CA MET A 43 -9.44 -7.61 -13.28
C MET A 43 -10.57 -7.79 -12.25
N SER A 44 -11.18 -8.98 -12.20
CA SER A 44 -12.14 -9.34 -11.15
C SER A 44 -11.44 -9.41 -9.79
N VAL A 45 -12.18 -9.08 -8.73
CA VAL A 45 -11.67 -9.16 -7.35
C VAL A 45 -11.51 -10.60 -6.85
N GLY A 46 -12.07 -11.58 -7.57
CA GLY A 46 -11.93 -12.98 -7.20
C GLY A 46 -12.63 -13.94 -8.15
N PHE A 47 -12.35 -15.22 -7.98
CA PHE A 47 -12.95 -16.31 -8.74
C PHE A 47 -13.42 -17.39 -7.76
N SER A 48 -14.66 -17.83 -7.89
CA SER A 48 -15.21 -18.93 -7.10
C SER A 48 -14.92 -20.25 -7.82
N VAL A 49 -14.12 -21.11 -7.19
CA VAL A 49 -13.77 -22.44 -7.72
C VAL A 49 -15.01 -23.34 -7.79
N GLU A 50 -15.87 -23.29 -6.77
CA GLU A 50 -17.10 -24.09 -6.69
C GLU A 50 -18.06 -23.76 -7.84
N SER A 51 -18.35 -22.47 -8.03
CA SER A 51 -19.28 -22.03 -9.09
C SER A 51 -18.62 -21.82 -10.45
N LYS A 52 -17.29 -21.92 -10.53
CA LYS A 52 -16.45 -21.61 -11.71
C LYS A 52 -16.78 -20.25 -12.34
N ARG A 53 -17.03 -19.25 -11.50
CA ARG A 53 -17.47 -17.91 -11.92
C ARG A 53 -16.57 -16.83 -11.33
N LEU A 54 -16.34 -15.81 -12.16
CA LEU A 54 -15.75 -14.57 -11.71
C LEU A 54 -16.71 -13.83 -10.79
N HIS A 55 -16.13 -13.19 -9.77
CA HIS A 55 -16.87 -12.22 -8.98
C HIS A 55 -17.25 -11.02 -9.87
N PRO A 56 -18.48 -10.48 -9.76
CA PRO A 56 -18.93 -9.39 -10.62
C PRO A 56 -18.19 -8.06 -10.37
N ALA A 57 -17.71 -7.84 -9.14
CA ALA A 57 -16.87 -6.68 -8.82
C ALA A 57 -15.47 -6.81 -9.43
N CYS A 58 -14.90 -5.67 -9.83
CA CYS A 58 -13.57 -5.60 -10.43
C CYS A 58 -12.74 -4.54 -9.70
N TYR A 59 -11.42 -4.72 -9.71
CA TYR A 59 -10.49 -3.65 -9.39
C TYR A 59 -10.53 -2.61 -10.51
N ASP A 60 -11.01 -1.42 -10.18
CA ASP A 60 -11.36 -0.40 -11.17
C ASP A 60 -10.91 1.00 -10.77
N LEU A 61 -9.93 1.14 -9.86
CA LEU A 61 -9.35 2.41 -9.46
C LEU A 61 -7.83 2.39 -9.68
N LEU A 62 -7.30 3.52 -10.16
CA LEU A 62 -5.85 3.69 -10.29
C LEU A 62 -5.20 4.03 -8.93
N GLY A 63 -5.98 4.60 -8.01
CA GLY A 63 -5.52 5.03 -6.68
C GLY A 63 -5.30 3.91 -5.67
N THR A 64 -5.31 2.64 -6.08
CA THR A 64 -5.28 1.47 -5.19
C THR A 64 -4.07 0.59 -5.42
N GLU A 65 -3.82 -0.34 -4.51
CA GLU A 65 -2.71 -1.29 -4.54
C GLU A 65 -2.81 -2.29 -5.70
N SER A 66 -4.06 -2.65 -6.05
CA SER A 66 -4.40 -3.64 -7.07
C SER A 66 -3.89 -3.27 -8.46
N ARG A 67 -3.53 -2.00 -8.70
CA ARG A 67 -2.81 -1.58 -9.90
C ARG A 67 -1.52 -2.35 -10.12
N THR A 68 -0.88 -2.85 -9.06
CA THR A 68 0.33 -3.67 -9.16
C THR A 68 0.03 -4.98 -9.88
N ALA A 69 -1.08 -5.64 -9.53
CA ALA A 69 -1.51 -6.88 -10.18
C ALA A 69 -1.89 -6.63 -11.64
N VAL A 70 -2.63 -5.53 -11.92
CA VAL A 70 -2.98 -5.13 -13.30
C VAL A 70 -1.72 -4.84 -14.13
N PHE A 71 -0.74 -4.14 -13.58
CA PHE A 71 0.53 -3.86 -14.25
C PHE A 71 1.29 -5.15 -14.59
N VAL A 72 1.38 -6.08 -13.63
CA VAL A 72 2.06 -7.37 -13.83
C VAL A 72 1.34 -8.23 -14.86
N ALA A 73 0.00 -8.28 -14.81
CA ALA A 73 -0.80 -9.03 -15.79
C ALA A 73 -0.63 -8.48 -17.20
N ILE A 74 -0.56 -7.16 -17.37
CA ILE A 74 -0.24 -6.54 -18.67
C ILE A 74 1.19 -6.85 -19.10
N ALA A 75 2.16 -6.76 -18.20
CA ALA A 75 3.55 -7.09 -18.51
C ALA A 75 3.75 -8.55 -18.91
N LYS A 76 2.94 -9.46 -18.36
CA LYS A 76 2.88 -10.88 -18.75
C LYS A 76 2.10 -11.14 -20.04
N GLU A 77 1.41 -10.12 -20.59
CA GLU A 77 0.51 -10.23 -21.74
C GLU A 77 -0.78 -11.04 -21.46
N ASP A 78 -1.05 -11.40 -20.20
CA ASP A 78 -2.28 -12.06 -19.75
C ASP A 78 -3.50 -11.11 -19.82
N MET A 79 -3.25 -9.79 -19.80
CA MET A 79 -4.28 -8.77 -19.88
C MET A 79 -3.93 -7.69 -20.92
N PRO A 80 -4.93 -7.14 -21.63
CA PRO A 80 -4.71 -6.09 -22.61
C PRO A 80 -4.27 -4.78 -21.94
N GLN A 81 -3.38 -4.02 -22.59
CA GLN A 81 -2.87 -2.74 -22.07
C GLN A 81 -3.99 -1.73 -21.76
N GLU A 82 -5.10 -1.78 -22.50
CA GLU A 82 -6.29 -0.97 -22.28
C GLU A 82 -6.86 -1.10 -20.85
N SER A 83 -6.66 -2.25 -20.20
CA SER A 83 -7.07 -2.46 -18.81
C SER A 83 -6.48 -1.43 -17.86
N TRP A 84 -5.24 -0.99 -18.10
CA TRP A 84 -4.62 0.07 -17.30
C TRP A 84 -5.36 1.40 -17.44
N PHE A 85 -5.77 1.76 -18.66
CA PHE A 85 -6.46 3.02 -18.95
C PHE A 85 -7.93 3.01 -18.51
N LEU A 86 -8.50 1.83 -18.28
CA LEU A 86 -9.86 1.67 -17.75
C LEU A 86 -9.94 1.77 -16.22
N LEU A 87 -8.81 1.74 -15.50
CA LEU A 87 -8.79 2.07 -14.08
C LEU A 87 -9.31 3.50 -13.86
N GLY A 88 -10.10 3.73 -12.83
CA GLY A 88 -10.68 5.03 -12.54
C GLY A 88 -9.62 6.02 -12.07
N ARG A 89 -9.61 7.21 -12.67
CA ARG A 89 -8.82 8.38 -12.20
C ARG A 89 -9.67 9.36 -11.39
N ALA A 90 -10.67 8.83 -10.68
CA ALA A 90 -11.47 9.63 -9.74
C ALA A 90 -10.52 10.30 -8.75
N HIS A 91 -10.70 11.60 -8.52
CA HIS A 91 -9.80 12.39 -7.69
C HIS A 91 -10.56 13.49 -6.97
N THR A 92 -9.96 14.01 -5.90
CA THR A 92 -10.43 15.16 -5.13
C THR A 92 -9.29 16.16 -4.93
N LEU A 93 -9.58 17.27 -4.23
CA LEU A 93 -8.58 18.20 -3.74
C LEU A 93 -8.43 18.09 -2.23
N ASP A 94 -7.24 17.77 -1.77
CA ASP A 94 -6.85 17.96 -0.37
C ASP A 94 -5.89 19.14 -0.25
N SER A 95 -6.30 20.18 0.49
CA SER A 95 -5.48 21.39 0.69
C SER A 95 -4.94 22.00 -0.61
N GLY A 96 -5.76 21.99 -1.68
CA GLY A 96 -5.40 22.50 -3.02
C GLY A 96 -4.55 21.56 -3.87
N ARG A 97 -4.29 20.32 -3.42
CA ARG A 97 -3.51 19.32 -4.17
C ARG A 97 -4.44 18.23 -4.72
N PRO A 98 -4.31 17.84 -6.01
CA PRO A 98 -5.09 16.73 -6.55
C PRO A 98 -4.63 15.42 -5.94
N VAL A 99 -5.60 14.60 -5.51
CA VAL A 99 -5.37 13.27 -4.94
C VAL A 99 -6.34 12.29 -5.60
N LEU A 100 -5.83 11.22 -6.20
CA LEU A 100 -6.66 10.09 -6.59
C LEU A 100 -7.47 9.60 -5.40
N LEU A 101 -8.72 9.23 -5.63
CA LEU A 101 -9.52 8.52 -4.64
C LEU A 101 -9.16 7.03 -4.70
N SER A 102 -9.10 6.42 -3.52
CA SER A 102 -8.99 4.96 -3.36
C SER A 102 -10.30 4.40 -2.82
N TRP A 103 -10.40 3.09 -2.63
CA TRP A 103 -11.63 2.48 -2.12
C TRP A 103 -11.91 2.94 -0.69
N THR A 104 -10.91 2.83 0.18
CA THR A 104 -11.05 3.05 1.63
C THR A 104 -10.21 4.20 2.18
N GLY A 105 -9.44 4.90 1.33
CA GLY A 105 -8.60 6.02 1.76
C GLY A 105 -7.43 5.61 2.66
N THR A 106 -7.02 4.34 2.61
CA THR A 106 -5.90 3.79 3.38
C THR A 106 -4.57 4.28 2.81
N LEU A 107 -3.53 4.40 3.63
CA LEU A 107 -2.19 4.74 3.09
C LEU A 107 -1.59 3.64 2.21
N PHE A 108 -1.87 2.38 2.53
CA PHE A 108 -1.36 1.22 1.81
C PHE A 108 -1.75 1.24 0.32
N GLU A 109 -3.01 1.55 0.00
CA GLU A 109 -3.53 1.66 -1.37
C GLU A 109 -2.64 2.56 -2.28
N TYR A 110 -2.18 3.69 -1.72
CA TYR A 110 -1.34 4.63 -2.46
C TYR A 110 0.11 4.19 -2.51
N LEU A 111 0.63 3.58 -1.44
CA LEU A 111 2.06 3.46 -1.20
C LEU A 111 2.64 2.07 -1.41
N MET A 112 1.90 0.98 -1.19
CA MET A 112 2.43 -0.36 -1.39
C MET A 112 2.98 -0.60 -2.80
N PRO A 113 2.32 -0.14 -3.88
CA PRO A 113 2.83 -0.36 -5.24
C PRO A 113 4.23 0.22 -5.45
N ALA A 114 4.61 1.25 -4.68
CA ALA A 114 5.93 1.87 -4.70
C ALA A 114 7.06 0.99 -4.20
N LEU A 115 6.76 -0.09 -3.48
CA LEU A 115 7.79 -1.02 -3.06
C LEU A 115 8.45 -1.67 -4.29
N TRP A 116 7.67 -1.84 -5.36
CA TRP A 116 8.06 -2.53 -6.59
C TRP A 116 8.17 -1.58 -7.78
N MET A 117 7.19 -0.70 -7.95
CA MET A 117 7.03 0.16 -9.11
C MET A 117 7.71 1.50 -8.87
N ARG A 118 8.52 1.94 -9.85
CA ARG A 118 9.08 3.29 -9.87
C ARG A 118 7.97 4.33 -9.85
N SER A 119 8.32 5.51 -9.35
CA SER A 119 7.46 6.69 -9.42
C SER A 119 8.19 7.78 -10.17
N TYR A 120 7.49 8.43 -11.08
CA TYR A 120 8.05 9.49 -11.91
C TYR A 120 7.51 10.83 -11.46
N SER A 121 8.40 11.81 -11.47
CA SER A 121 8.08 13.14 -11.04
C SER A 121 6.97 13.75 -11.86
N ASN A 122 6.13 14.53 -11.18
CA ASN A 122 5.03 15.27 -11.76
C ASN A 122 3.94 14.40 -12.41
N THR A 123 3.87 13.11 -12.10
CA THR A 123 2.77 12.24 -12.51
C THR A 123 1.59 12.34 -11.56
N LEU A 124 0.40 11.95 -12.02
CA LEU A 124 -0.79 11.85 -11.15
C LEU A 124 -0.58 10.90 -9.97
N LEU A 125 0.11 9.78 -10.20
CA LEU A 125 0.45 8.79 -9.17
C LEU A 125 1.36 9.39 -8.09
N GLU A 126 2.45 10.05 -8.48
CA GLU A 126 3.37 10.69 -7.51
C GLU A 126 2.65 11.78 -6.71
N ARG A 127 1.94 12.70 -7.40
CA ARG A 127 1.20 13.79 -6.74
C ARG A 127 0.20 13.26 -5.72
N SER A 128 -0.55 12.20 -6.08
CA SER A 128 -1.54 11.58 -5.20
C SER A 128 -0.89 10.96 -3.96
N ARG A 129 0.23 10.25 -4.13
CA ARG A 129 0.97 9.66 -3.00
C ARG A 129 1.46 10.71 -2.01
N VAL A 130 2.09 11.77 -2.51
CA VAL A 130 2.58 12.88 -1.68
C VAL A 130 1.42 13.56 -0.94
N ALA A 131 0.30 13.79 -1.64
CA ALA A 131 -0.87 14.42 -1.05
C ALA A 131 -1.57 13.53 -0.01
N ALA A 132 -1.68 12.21 -0.24
CA ALA A 132 -2.25 11.27 0.72
C ALA A 132 -1.44 11.21 2.03
N VAL A 133 -0.10 11.22 1.96
CA VAL A 133 0.77 11.31 3.15
C VAL A 133 0.53 12.62 3.91
N ARG A 134 0.46 13.75 3.21
CA ARG A 134 0.22 15.06 3.83
C ARG A 134 -1.17 15.14 4.49
N ALA A 135 -2.20 14.59 3.84
CA ALA A 135 -3.55 14.53 4.38
C ALA A 135 -3.59 13.71 5.69
N GLN A 136 -2.90 12.57 5.74
CA GLN A 136 -2.76 11.72 6.93
C GLN A 136 -2.04 12.43 8.07
N GLN A 137 -0.91 13.07 7.78
CA GLN A 137 -0.17 13.85 8.77
C GLN A 137 -1.03 14.99 9.33
N ALA A 138 -1.74 15.72 8.47
CA ALA A 138 -2.63 16.81 8.91
C ALA A 138 -3.80 16.30 9.74
N TYR A 139 -4.41 15.18 9.34
CA TYR A 139 -5.53 14.55 10.04
C TYR A 139 -5.12 14.11 11.45
N ALA A 140 -4.04 13.33 11.57
CA ALA A 140 -3.55 12.83 12.85
C ALA A 140 -3.06 13.95 13.77
N ARG A 141 -2.42 15.00 13.20
CA ARG A 141 -1.97 16.18 13.97
C ARG A 141 -3.14 16.87 14.66
N ARG A 142 -4.28 17.06 13.96
CA ARG A 142 -5.51 17.63 14.57
C ARG A 142 -6.07 16.76 15.70
N LYS A 143 -5.81 15.46 15.66
CA LYS A 143 -6.24 14.49 16.69
C LYS A 143 -5.20 14.30 17.81
N GLY A 144 -4.00 14.87 17.67
CA GLY A 144 -2.92 14.76 18.66
C GLY A 144 -2.26 13.37 18.74
N VAL A 145 -2.42 12.52 17.73
CA VAL A 145 -1.90 11.13 17.72
C VAL A 145 -0.78 10.95 16.69
N PRO A 146 0.00 9.84 16.71
CA PRO A 146 0.84 9.44 15.58
C PRO A 146 -0.01 9.25 14.31
N TRP A 147 0.59 9.39 13.13
CA TRP A 147 -0.09 9.14 11.84
C TRP A 147 0.28 7.76 11.27
N GLY A 148 -0.44 7.31 10.23
CA GLY A 148 -0.26 5.97 9.66
C GLY A 148 -1.56 5.17 9.67
N ILE A 149 -2.66 5.73 9.16
CA ILE A 149 -3.95 5.04 9.10
C ILE A 149 -4.01 4.21 7.82
N SER A 150 -4.22 2.90 7.96
CA SER A 150 -4.38 1.95 6.87
C SER A 150 -5.15 0.73 7.37
N GLU A 151 -5.41 -0.24 6.51
CA GLU A 151 -5.89 -1.55 6.94
C GLU A 151 -4.94 -2.19 7.94
N SER A 152 -5.49 -2.74 9.02
CA SER A 152 -4.73 -3.35 10.10
C SER A 152 -5.63 -4.18 11.00
N ALA A 153 -5.03 -4.96 11.89
CA ALA A 153 -5.77 -5.43 13.04
C ALA A 153 -6.09 -4.27 14.01
N TYR A 154 -7.19 -4.38 14.75
CA TYR A 154 -7.65 -3.38 15.72
C TYR A 154 -8.03 -4.02 17.06
N PHE A 155 -8.31 -3.21 18.09
CA PHE A 155 -8.51 -3.73 19.45
C PHE A 155 -9.94 -4.25 19.64
N LYS A 156 -10.26 -5.31 18.93
CA LYS A 156 -11.45 -6.13 19.10
C LYS A 156 -11.06 -7.59 18.89
N LEU A 157 -11.40 -8.43 19.85
CA LEU A 157 -11.11 -9.85 19.79
C LEU A 157 -12.31 -10.60 19.22
N ASP A 158 -12.06 -11.66 18.46
CA ASP A 158 -13.05 -12.69 18.16
C ASP A 158 -13.18 -13.70 19.31
N GLU A 159 -14.09 -14.68 19.15
CA GLU A 159 -14.36 -15.71 20.14
C GLU A 159 -13.14 -16.58 20.47
N THR A 160 -12.17 -16.66 19.55
CA THR A 160 -10.92 -17.42 19.71
C THR A 160 -9.77 -16.58 20.28
N GLY A 161 -10.02 -15.30 20.57
CA GLY A 161 -9.01 -14.40 21.11
C GLY A 161 -8.04 -13.80 20.08
N ASN A 162 -8.39 -13.85 18.78
CA ASN A 162 -7.61 -13.17 17.74
C ASN A 162 -8.12 -11.73 17.54
N TYR A 163 -7.20 -10.80 17.30
CA TYR A 163 -7.58 -9.45 16.89
C TYR A 163 -8.24 -9.47 15.52
N GLN A 164 -9.38 -8.78 15.40
CA GLN A 164 -10.07 -8.61 14.12
C GLN A 164 -9.31 -7.65 13.20
N TYR A 165 -9.47 -7.85 11.90
CA TYR A 165 -8.84 -7.06 10.84
C TYR A 165 -9.88 -6.20 10.11
N HIS A 166 -9.55 -4.95 9.82
CA HIS A 166 -10.45 -4.05 9.12
C HIS A 166 -9.69 -2.96 8.33
N ALA A 167 -10.35 -2.37 7.35
CA ALA A 167 -9.81 -1.22 6.61
C ALA A 167 -10.05 0.08 7.37
N PHE A 168 -8.98 0.85 7.59
CA PHE A 168 -9.06 2.20 8.16
C PHE A 168 -8.43 3.20 7.19
N GLY A 169 -9.08 4.34 6.99
CA GLY A 169 -8.56 5.36 6.09
C GLY A 169 -9.21 6.71 6.27
N LEU A 170 -8.82 7.66 5.42
CA LEU A 170 -9.34 9.02 5.47
C LEU A 170 -10.65 9.12 4.68
N PRO A 171 -11.79 9.50 5.31
CA PRO A 171 -13.09 9.53 4.63
C PRO A 171 -13.18 10.49 3.45
N HIS A 172 -12.33 11.52 3.39
CA HIS A 172 -12.30 12.46 2.27
C HIS A 172 -11.45 11.96 1.08
N LEU A 173 -10.68 10.88 1.26
CA LEU A 173 -9.90 10.23 0.20
C LEU A 173 -10.51 8.89 -0.26
N ALA A 174 -11.66 8.51 0.31
CA ALA A 174 -12.31 7.23 0.08
C ALA A 174 -13.55 7.36 -0.79
N MET A 175 -13.73 6.39 -1.70
CA MET A 175 -14.98 6.20 -2.45
C MET A 175 -16.08 5.62 -1.56
N ARG A 176 -15.77 4.61 -0.73
CA ARG A 176 -16.69 4.05 0.28
C ARG A 176 -16.39 4.64 1.65
N LYS A 177 -17.32 5.43 2.16
CA LYS A 177 -17.16 6.17 3.43
C LYS A 177 -17.81 5.45 4.61
N ASP A 178 -18.81 4.64 4.31
CA ASP A 178 -19.61 3.83 5.23
C ASP A 178 -18.80 2.75 5.95
N GLU A 179 -17.72 2.28 5.33
CA GLU A 179 -16.84 1.24 5.88
C GLU A 179 -15.74 1.81 6.81
N LEU A 180 -15.64 3.14 6.95
CA LEU A 180 -14.56 3.80 7.69
C LEU A 180 -15.00 4.21 9.09
N ASN A 181 -14.90 3.27 10.03
CA ASN A 181 -15.14 3.53 11.44
C ASN A 181 -13.88 3.33 12.26
N GLY A 182 -13.58 4.30 13.13
CA GLY A 182 -12.47 4.22 14.07
C GLY A 182 -11.22 5.00 13.66
N LEU A 183 -10.28 5.07 14.60
CA LEU A 183 -8.98 5.71 14.41
C LEU A 183 -7.90 4.73 14.87
N VAL A 184 -7.40 3.94 13.94
CA VAL A 184 -6.37 2.94 14.19
C VAL A 184 -5.11 3.35 13.43
N ILE A 185 -3.98 3.34 14.14
CA ILE A 185 -2.69 3.74 13.58
C ILE A 185 -1.77 2.52 13.51
N SER A 186 -1.27 2.21 12.33
CA SER A 186 -0.37 1.09 12.09
C SER A 186 1.05 1.56 11.74
N PRO A 187 2.10 1.04 12.41
CA PRO A 187 3.48 1.42 12.14
C PRO A 187 3.95 1.11 10.72
N TYR A 188 3.50 0.00 10.11
CA TYR A 188 3.88 -0.37 8.74
C TYR A 188 3.49 0.71 7.72
N SER A 189 2.34 1.36 7.91
CA SER A 189 1.89 2.47 7.08
C SER A 189 2.88 3.63 7.10
N THR A 190 3.50 3.88 8.27
CA THR A 190 4.55 4.89 8.40
C THR A 190 5.83 4.44 7.69
N PHE A 191 6.22 3.15 7.78
CA PHE A 191 7.36 2.64 7.01
C PHE A 191 7.19 2.85 5.50
N LEU A 192 6.00 2.60 4.94
CA LEU A 192 5.72 2.80 3.51
C LEU A 192 5.95 4.25 3.04
N THR A 193 5.97 5.22 3.95
CA THR A 193 6.18 6.64 3.63
C THR A 193 7.64 7.06 3.57
N LEU A 194 8.59 6.17 3.89
CA LEU A 194 10.03 6.46 3.86
C LEU A 194 10.50 6.97 2.49
N SER A 195 9.82 6.59 1.39
CA SER A 195 10.14 7.09 0.05
C SER A 195 9.53 8.47 -0.28
N VAL A 196 8.75 9.05 0.64
CA VAL A 196 7.96 10.28 0.41
C VAL A 196 8.36 11.37 1.42
N ASP A 197 8.37 11.04 2.71
CA ASP A 197 8.79 11.92 3.80
C ASP A 197 9.65 11.14 4.80
N PRO A 198 10.94 10.93 4.49
CA PRO A 198 11.83 10.15 5.34
C PRO A 198 11.95 10.70 6.76
N SER A 199 12.11 12.02 6.89
CA SER A 199 12.29 12.69 8.19
C SER A 199 11.03 12.55 9.04
N GLY A 200 9.85 12.86 8.47
CA GLY A 200 8.58 12.71 9.17
C GLY A 200 8.29 11.26 9.55
N ALA A 201 8.61 10.30 8.67
CA ALA A 201 8.43 8.88 8.95
C ALA A 201 9.29 8.43 10.15
N LEU A 202 10.57 8.81 10.17
CA LEU A 202 11.49 8.47 11.27
C LEU A 202 11.07 9.12 12.59
N GLU A 203 10.65 10.39 12.58
CA GLU A 203 10.13 11.06 13.76
C GLU A 203 8.87 10.38 14.30
N ASN A 204 7.95 10.00 13.41
CA ASN A 204 6.71 9.32 13.78
C ASN A 204 6.96 7.91 14.35
N LEU A 205 7.85 7.13 13.73
CA LEU A 205 8.26 5.81 14.26
C LEU A 205 8.95 5.91 15.62
N ARG A 206 9.86 6.89 15.80
CA ARG A 206 10.49 7.16 17.10
C ARG A 206 9.45 7.55 18.15
N ARG A 207 8.45 8.34 17.77
CA ARG A 207 7.32 8.69 18.65
C ARG A 207 6.53 7.45 19.04
N MET A 208 6.20 6.56 18.11
CA MET A 208 5.53 5.28 18.39
C MET A 208 6.36 4.39 19.34
N ALA A 209 7.68 4.31 19.13
CA ALA A 209 8.57 3.55 20.01
C ALA A 209 8.58 4.11 21.45
N LYS A 210 8.66 5.45 21.60
CA LYS A 210 8.55 6.12 22.92
C LYS A 210 7.20 5.90 23.60
N LEU A 211 6.14 5.63 22.83
CA LEU A 211 4.82 5.26 23.35
C LEU A 211 4.68 3.76 23.67
N GLY A 212 5.75 2.98 23.54
CA GLY A 212 5.77 1.55 23.90
C GLY A 212 5.21 0.62 22.82
N TRP A 213 5.22 1.04 21.54
CA TRP A 213 4.66 0.24 20.44
C TRP A 213 5.64 -0.79 19.88
N PHE A 214 6.86 -0.86 20.42
CA PHE A 214 7.91 -1.74 19.95
C PHE A 214 8.03 -2.96 20.87
N GLY A 215 7.96 -4.16 20.30
CA GLY A 215 8.08 -5.43 21.01
C GLY A 215 9.14 -6.34 20.38
N SER A 216 9.06 -7.64 20.69
CA SER A 216 10.11 -8.62 20.37
C SER A 216 10.38 -8.80 18.87
N TYR A 217 9.35 -8.68 18.03
CA TYR A 217 9.47 -8.78 16.56
C TYR A 217 9.38 -7.42 15.87
N GLY A 218 9.78 -6.36 16.57
CA GLY A 218 9.66 -4.99 16.10
C GLY A 218 8.34 -4.36 16.50
N PHE A 219 7.88 -3.38 15.72
CA PHE A 219 6.64 -2.67 16.01
C PHE A 219 5.43 -3.62 16.01
N TYR A 220 4.58 -3.50 17.03
CA TYR A 220 3.27 -4.13 17.05
C TYR A 220 2.41 -3.66 15.88
N GLU A 221 1.38 -4.45 15.59
CA GLU A 221 0.47 -4.26 14.47
C GLU A 221 -0.18 -2.87 14.43
N ALA A 222 -0.79 -2.44 15.54
CA ALA A 222 -1.45 -1.13 15.58
C ALA A 222 -1.68 -0.60 17.00
N ALA A 223 -2.12 0.65 17.06
CA ALA A 223 -2.73 1.25 18.24
C ALA A 223 -4.12 1.80 17.90
N ASP A 224 -5.12 1.33 18.62
CA ASP A 224 -6.52 1.68 18.42
C ASP A 224 -6.93 2.83 19.34
N TYR A 225 -7.32 3.95 18.74
CA TYR A 225 -7.84 5.15 19.40
C TYR A 225 -9.36 5.29 19.28
N SER A 226 -10.06 4.33 18.69
CA SER A 226 -11.51 4.39 18.40
C SER A 226 -12.35 4.48 19.68
N SER A 227 -11.84 3.94 20.79
CA SER A 227 -12.48 3.99 22.12
C SER A 227 -11.81 4.96 23.09
N ALA A 228 -10.96 5.87 22.61
CA ALA A 228 -10.20 6.78 23.46
C ALA A 228 -11.13 7.76 24.21
N ARG A 229 -11.41 7.47 25.49
CA ARG A 229 -11.92 8.50 26.42
C ARG A 229 -10.81 9.53 26.64
N ARG A 230 -11.11 10.82 26.48
CA ARG A 230 -10.18 11.91 26.84
C ARG A 230 -10.01 11.94 28.36
N ARG A 231 -9.11 11.12 28.90
CA ARG A 231 -8.69 11.22 30.30
C ARG A 231 -7.46 12.12 30.35
N PHE A 232 -7.55 13.27 31.03
CA PHE A 232 -6.42 14.16 31.31
C PHE A 232 -5.65 14.67 30.07
N TRP A 233 -6.37 15.17 29.06
CA TRP A 233 -5.83 15.85 27.87
C TRP A 233 -5.03 15.02 26.85
N ARG A 234 -4.72 13.74 27.10
CA ARG A 234 -4.05 12.86 26.11
C ARG A 234 -4.95 11.72 25.64
N PRO A 235 -5.05 11.45 24.32
CA PRO A 235 -5.78 10.29 23.82
C PRO A 235 -5.11 9.00 24.31
N THR A 236 -5.86 8.12 24.97
CA THR A 236 -5.38 6.80 25.38
C THR A 236 -5.69 5.78 24.27
N SER A 237 -4.67 5.14 23.72
CA SER A 237 -4.83 4.04 22.76
C SER A 237 -4.78 2.68 23.44
N LYS A 238 -5.42 1.68 22.82
CA LYS A 238 -5.21 0.27 23.15
C LYS A 238 -4.27 -0.36 22.12
N LEU A 239 -3.19 -0.99 22.59
CA LEU A 239 -2.22 -1.63 21.70
C LEU A 239 -2.72 -2.99 21.21
N VAL A 240 -2.59 -3.21 19.91
CA VAL A 240 -2.90 -4.46 19.23
C VAL A 240 -1.61 -5.28 19.18
N ARG A 241 -1.40 -6.12 20.21
CA ARG A 241 -0.11 -6.80 20.43
C ARG A 241 0.03 -8.09 19.60
N CYS A 242 -0.04 -7.96 18.28
CA CYS A 242 0.32 -9.01 17.34
C CYS A 242 1.27 -8.46 16.27
N TRP A 243 1.73 -9.34 15.38
CA TRP A 243 2.54 -8.99 14.22
C TRP A 243 1.99 -9.73 13.00
N MET A 244 1.63 -9.00 11.95
CA MET A 244 1.22 -9.60 10.69
C MET A 244 2.40 -9.70 9.74
N THR A 245 2.63 -10.89 9.18
CA THR A 245 3.79 -11.18 8.32
C THR A 245 3.87 -10.23 7.13
N HIS A 246 2.75 -9.91 6.49
CA HIS A 246 2.73 -9.01 5.33
C HIS A 246 3.09 -7.56 5.72
N HIS A 247 2.63 -7.05 6.87
CA HIS A 247 2.99 -5.72 7.37
C HIS A 247 4.47 -5.62 7.76
N GLN A 248 5.03 -6.67 8.37
CA GLN A 248 6.47 -6.73 8.65
C GLN A 248 7.28 -6.81 7.35
N GLY A 249 6.85 -7.64 6.40
CA GLY A 249 7.46 -7.75 5.08
C GLY A 249 7.49 -6.41 4.35
N MET A 250 6.36 -5.70 4.29
CA MET A 250 6.29 -4.36 3.69
C MET A 250 7.20 -3.35 4.39
N SER A 251 7.28 -3.39 5.73
CA SER A 251 8.16 -2.51 6.50
C SER A 251 9.63 -2.75 6.16
N LEU A 252 10.03 -4.02 6.05
CA LEU A 252 11.39 -4.42 5.68
C LEU A 252 11.72 -4.05 4.23
N LEU A 253 10.79 -4.22 3.28
CA LEU A 253 10.98 -3.80 1.89
C LEU A 253 11.09 -2.27 1.77
N ALA A 254 10.28 -1.52 2.51
CA ALA A 254 10.38 -0.07 2.56
C ALA A 254 11.74 0.40 3.10
N LEU A 255 12.22 -0.23 4.17
CA LEU A 255 13.56 0.02 4.71
C LEU A 255 14.67 -0.35 3.72
N ALA A 256 14.57 -1.51 3.06
CA ALA A 256 15.54 -1.94 2.07
C ALA A 256 15.62 -0.95 0.90
N ASN A 257 14.48 -0.49 0.39
CA ASN A 257 14.44 0.57 -0.61
C ASN A 257 15.07 1.86 -0.10
N PHE A 258 14.70 2.32 1.09
CA PHE A 258 15.26 3.54 1.67
C PHE A 258 16.78 3.49 1.85
N LEU A 259 17.31 2.39 2.41
CA LEU A 259 18.73 2.25 2.75
C LEU A 259 19.62 1.86 1.56
N LYS A 260 19.06 1.25 0.51
CA LYS A 260 19.82 0.68 -0.62
C LYS A 260 19.43 1.27 -1.97
N GLY A 261 18.90 2.50 -1.97
CA GLY A 261 18.63 3.29 -3.19
C GLY A 261 17.52 2.73 -4.08
N ASN A 262 16.43 2.25 -3.48
CA ASN A 262 15.31 1.57 -4.14
C ASN A 262 15.69 0.21 -4.74
N VAL A 263 16.42 -0.62 -3.99
CA VAL A 263 16.92 -1.91 -4.46
C VAL A 263 15.82 -2.85 -4.96
N VAL A 264 14.66 -2.89 -4.30
CA VAL A 264 13.53 -3.75 -4.68
C VAL A 264 12.92 -3.27 -5.99
N GLN A 265 12.78 -1.95 -6.18
CA GLN A 265 12.34 -1.40 -7.46
C GLN A 265 13.33 -1.72 -8.57
N ARG A 266 14.65 -1.65 -8.32
CA ARG A 266 15.65 -2.01 -9.33
C ARG A 266 15.56 -3.48 -9.73
N TRP A 267 15.31 -4.39 -8.79
CA TRP A 267 15.09 -5.80 -9.10
C TRP A 267 13.84 -5.99 -9.96
N PHE A 268 12.71 -5.40 -9.58
CA PHE A 268 11.46 -5.49 -10.34
C PHE A 268 11.61 -4.93 -11.76
N HIS A 269 12.23 -3.75 -11.90
CA HIS A 269 12.48 -3.07 -13.19
C HIS A 269 13.65 -3.64 -14.00
N SER A 270 14.33 -4.68 -13.50
CA SER A 270 15.34 -5.41 -14.30
C SER A 270 14.70 -6.46 -15.23
N ASN A 271 13.43 -6.81 -15.00
CA ASN A 271 12.70 -7.73 -15.85
C ASN A 271 12.30 -7.04 -17.17
N ARG A 272 12.58 -7.69 -18.31
CA ARG A 272 12.29 -7.16 -19.66
C ARG A 272 10.81 -6.87 -19.90
N ARG A 273 9.93 -7.72 -19.37
CA ARG A 273 8.47 -7.53 -19.46
C ARG A 273 8.05 -6.23 -18.75
N VAL A 274 8.58 -6.00 -17.55
CA VAL A 274 8.35 -4.76 -16.78
C VAL A 274 8.87 -3.54 -17.52
N GLN A 275 10.08 -3.61 -18.10
CA GLN A 275 10.67 -2.51 -18.87
C GLN A 275 9.82 -2.14 -20.09
N ALA A 276 9.29 -3.13 -20.82
CA ALA A 276 8.42 -2.89 -21.96
C ALA A 276 7.10 -2.19 -21.56
N THR A 277 6.61 -2.44 -20.35
CA THR A 277 5.35 -1.88 -19.83
C THR A 277 5.53 -0.57 -19.04
N GLU A 278 6.77 -0.16 -18.76
CA GLU A 278 7.12 0.95 -17.85
C GLU A 278 6.45 2.29 -18.22
N LEU A 279 6.17 2.53 -19.51
CA LEU A 279 5.50 3.74 -20.00
C LEU A 279 4.11 3.97 -19.38
N LEU A 280 3.42 2.91 -18.93
CA LEU A 280 2.14 3.04 -18.23
C LEU A 280 2.25 3.84 -16.92
N LEU A 281 3.44 3.89 -16.32
CA LEU A 281 3.69 4.59 -15.07
C LEU A 281 3.82 6.11 -15.26
N HIS A 282 3.98 6.58 -16.50
CA HIS A 282 4.06 8.00 -16.86
C HIS A 282 2.67 8.65 -16.99
N GLU A 283 1.85 8.52 -15.93
CA GLU A 283 0.50 9.07 -15.88
C GLU A 283 0.50 10.60 -16.01
N LYS A 284 -0.32 11.12 -16.93
CA LYS A 284 -0.45 12.57 -17.13
C LYS A 284 -0.95 13.25 -15.84
N PRO A 285 -0.35 14.37 -15.42
CA PRO A 285 -0.88 15.13 -14.29
C PRO A 285 -2.29 15.65 -14.60
N VAL A 286 -3.11 15.79 -13.57
CA VAL A 286 -4.41 16.46 -13.70
C VAL A 286 -4.17 17.94 -14.02
N ALA A 287 -4.60 18.37 -15.22
CA ALA A 287 -4.46 19.75 -15.70
C ALA A 287 -5.53 20.70 -15.13
N HIS A 288 -6.66 20.17 -14.63
CA HIS A 288 -7.76 20.97 -14.11
C HIS A 288 -8.64 20.14 -13.18
N VAL A 289 -8.86 20.61 -11.95
CA VAL A 289 -9.93 20.06 -11.10
C VAL A 289 -11.20 20.85 -11.37
N ARG A 290 -12.30 20.16 -11.71
CA ARG A 290 -13.58 20.82 -11.95
C ARG A 290 -14.11 21.38 -10.62
N ARG A 291 -14.71 22.57 -10.66
CA ARG A 291 -15.21 23.30 -9.47
C ARG A 291 -16.18 22.47 -8.59
N LYS A 292 -16.89 21.51 -9.19
CA LYS A 292 -17.82 20.58 -8.52
C LYS A 292 -17.15 19.51 -7.65
N ASP A 293 -15.87 19.21 -7.91
CA ASP A 293 -15.08 18.18 -7.21
C ASP A 293 -14.23 18.81 -6.08
N MET A 294 -14.38 20.12 -5.85
CA MET A 294 -13.82 20.80 -4.69
C MET A 294 -14.67 20.51 -3.44
N PRO A 295 -14.07 20.12 -2.30
CA PRO A 295 -14.80 20.06 -1.05
C PRO A 295 -15.40 21.43 -0.73
N ARG A 296 -16.73 21.49 -0.50
CA ARG A 296 -17.37 22.69 0.05
C ARG A 296 -16.69 22.99 1.39
N ARG A 297 -16.01 24.13 1.49
CA ARG A 297 -15.53 24.65 2.78
C ARG A 297 -16.74 24.72 3.71
N ALA A 298 -16.73 23.96 4.79
CA ALA A 298 -17.59 24.28 5.92
C ALA A 298 -17.16 25.68 6.41
N ALA A 299 -18.11 26.61 6.44
CA ALA A 299 -17.88 27.92 7.04
C ALA A 299 -17.42 27.72 8.49
N ALA A 300 -16.52 28.61 8.91
CA ALA A 300 -15.79 28.60 10.18
C ALA A 300 -16.71 28.46 11.41
#